data_AF-A0A7Y2CX08-F1
#
_entry.id   AF-A0A7Y2CX08-F1
#
_cell.length_a   1.000
_cell.length_b   1.000
_cell.length_c   1.000
_cell.angle_alpha   90.00
_cell.angle_beta   90.00
_cell.angle_gamma   90.00
#
_symmetry.space_group_name_H-M   'P 1'
#
loop_
_entity.id
_entity.type
_entity.pdbx_description
1 polymer ?
#
loop_
_entity_poly.entity_id
_entity_poly.type
_entity_poly.pdbx_seq_one_letter_code
_entity_poly.pdbx_strand_id
1 'polypeptide(L)'
;MSLPLFILILALIIWVLACAYAGFALRFRLFAVALLSGLCLNYLWMLLGLGAEAFEFNVMVAQASLTLYGLCAFAIGWFLGRLVRQWRESQVDSGGV
;
A
#
# COMPACT_ATOMS: atom_id res chain seq x y z
N MET A 1 -12.39 -21.37 4.29
CA MET A 1 -11.87 -20.32 3.38
C MET A 1 -11.05 -20.99 2.29
N SER A 2 -11.21 -20.60 1.04
CA SER A 2 -10.48 -21.19 -0.10
C SER A 2 -9.04 -20.68 -0.18
N LEU A 3 -8.08 -21.59 -0.41
CA LEU A 3 -6.64 -21.29 -0.58
C LEU A 3 -6.32 -20.03 -1.41
N PRO A 4 -6.94 -19.78 -2.59
CA PRO A 4 -6.65 -18.58 -3.38
C PRO A 4 -6.95 -17.27 -2.66
N LEU A 5 -8.03 -17.22 -1.86
CA LEU A 5 -8.36 -16.01 -1.08
C LEU A 5 -7.29 -15.70 -0.05
N PHE A 6 -6.73 -16.74 0.59
CA PHE A 6 -5.70 -16.58 1.61
C PHE A 6 -4.42 -15.96 1.01
N ILE A 7 -4.03 -16.42 -0.19
CA ILE A 7 -2.87 -15.89 -0.93
C ILE A 7 -3.09 -14.42 -1.31
N LEU A 8 -4.28 -14.07 -1.78
CA LEU A 8 -4.63 -12.70 -2.15
C LEU A 8 -4.59 -11.75 -0.95
N ILE A 9 -5.13 -12.17 0.18
CA ILE A 9 -5.11 -11.37 1.43
C ILE A 9 -3.66 -11.17 1.90
N LEU A 10 -2.84 -12.22 1.91
CA LEU A 10 -1.43 -12.11 2.26
C LEU A 10 -0.67 -11.17 1.33
N ALA A 11 -0.88 -11.29 0.02
CA ALA A 11 -0.28 -10.41 -0.97
C ALA A 11 -0.70 -8.94 -0.75
N LEU A 12 -1.99 -8.70 -0.47
CA LEU A 12 -2.51 -7.37 -0.13
C LEU A 12 -1.83 -6.81 1.13
N ILE A 13 -1.72 -7.60 2.20
CA ILE A 13 -1.10 -7.17 3.46
C ILE A 13 0.37 -6.79 3.24
N ILE A 14 1.13 -7.62 2.54
CA ILE A 14 2.54 -7.37 2.22
C ILE A 14 2.68 -6.09 1.38
N TRP A 15 1.78 -5.90 0.41
CA TRP A 15 1.78 -4.73 -0.45
C TRP A 15 1.44 -3.43 0.31
N VAL A 16 0.45 -3.48 1.21
CA VAL A 16 0.09 -2.37 2.09
C VAL A 16 1.24 -2.00 3.01
N LEU A 17 1.93 -3.00 3.57
CA LEU A 17 3.15 -2.79 4.37
C LEU A 17 4.27 -2.13 3.55
N ALA A 18 4.48 -2.57 2.31
CA ALA A 18 5.45 -1.95 1.41
C ALA A 18 5.10 -0.49 1.10
N CYS A 19 3.82 -0.17 0.85
CA CYS A 19 3.35 1.19 0.64
C CYS A 19 3.51 2.06 1.90
N ALA A 20 3.18 1.53 3.08
CA ALA A 20 3.36 2.21 4.35
C ALA A 20 4.84 2.50 4.64
N TYR A 21 5.72 1.52 4.39
CA TYR A 21 7.17 1.69 4.53
C TYR A 21 7.72 2.75 3.57
N ALA A 22 7.25 2.78 2.32
CA ALA A 22 7.61 3.82 1.37
C ALA A 22 7.21 5.23 1.84
N GLY A 23 6.04 5.35 2.49
CA GLY A 23 5.58 6.59 3.14
C GLY A 23 6.46 7.01 4.31
N PHE A 24 6.85 6.06 5.17
CA PHE A 24 7.75 6.29 6.30
C PHE A 24 9.13 6.79 5.85
N ALA A 25 9.67 6.20 4.78
CA ALA A 25 10.96 6.56 4.21
C ALA A 25 10.94 7.83 3.33
N LEU A 26 9.76 8.45 3.09
CA LEU A 26 9.58 9.56 2.14
C LEU A 26 10.07 9.25 0.71
N ARG A 27 10.08 7.96 0.34
CA ARG A 27 10.59 7.52 -0.96
C ARG A 27 9.44 7.35 -1.95
N PHE A 28 9.00 8.48 -2.52
CA PHE A 28 7.91 8.52 -3.52
C PHE A 28 8.15 7.60 -4.72
N ARG A 29 9.42 7.40 -5.14
CA ARG A 29 9.76 6.46 -6.21
C ARG A 29 9.45 5.00 -5.85
N LEU A 30 9.74 4.59 -4.62
CA LEU A 30 9.41 3.24 -4.15
C LEU A 30 7.89 3.06 -4.04
N PHE A 31 7.17 4.10 -3.61
CA PHE A 31 5.72 4.10 -3.61
C PHE A 31 5.15 3.93 -5.02
N ALA A 32 5.64 4.69 -6.00
CA ALA A 32 5.17 4.58 -7.39
C ALA A 32 5.41 3.17 -7.97
N VAL A 33 6.59 2.59 -7.73
CA VAL A 33 6.92 1.23 -8.20
C VAL A 33 6.06 0.18 -7.50
N ALA A 34 5.90 0.27 -6.18
CA ALA A 34 5.02 -0.63 -5.43
C ALA A 34 3.57 -0.48 -5.91
N LEU A 35 3.10 0.75 -6.09
CA LEU A 35 1.72 1.01 -6.50
C LEU A 35 1.44 0.39 -7.88
N LEU A 36 2.30 0.69 -8.86
CA LEU A 36 2.19 0.13 -10.21
C LEU A 36 2.29 -1.40 -10.22
N SER A 37 3.17 -2.00 -9.43
CA SER A 37 3.28 -3.47 -9.37
C SER A 37 2.04 -4.12 -8.78
N GLY A 38 1.43 -3.51 -7.75
CA GLY A 38 0.18 -3.99 -7.16
C GLY A 38 -1.01 -3.88 -8.10
N LEU A 39 -1.16 -2.73 -8.78
CA LEU A 39 -2.21 -2.54 -9.77
C LEU A 39 -2.08 -3.54 -10.92
N CYS A 40 -0.86 -3.71 -11.44
CA CYS A 40 -0.60 -4.59 -12.56
C CYS A 40 -0.86 -6.05 -12.17
N LEU A 41 -0.42 -6.48 -10.99
CA LEU A 41 -0.66 -7.84 -10.49
C LEU A 41 -2.15 -8.08 -10.21
N ASN A 42 -2.87 -7.11 -9.66
CA ASN A 42 -4.31 -7.19 -9.43
C ASN A 42 -5.09 -7.29 -10.74
N TYR A 43 -4.70 -6.49 -11.73
CA TYR A 43 -5.28 -6.53 -13.08
C TYR A 43 -5.01 -7.88 -13.76
N LEU A 44 -3.76 -8.36 -13.72
CA LEU A 44 -3.39 -9.68 -14.26
C LEU A 44 -4.18 -10.80 -13.60
N TRP A 45 -4.39 -10.72 -12.29
CA TRP A 45 -5.16 -11.72 -11.56
C TRP A 45 -6.65 -11.70 -11.93
N MET A 46 -7.25 -10.52 -12.13
CA MET A 46 -8.64 -10.44 -12.60
C MET A 46 -8.81 -11.01 -14.02
N LEU A 47 -7.85 -10.75 -14.91
CA LEU A 47 -7.85 -11.29 -16.27
C LEU A 47 -7.67 -12.81 -16.29
N LEU A 48 -6.69 -13.34 -15.55
CA LEU A 48 -6.34 -14.77 -15.60
C LEU A 48 -7.16 -15.64 -14.64
N GLY A 49 -7.50 -15.10 -13.47
CA GLY A 49 -8.15 -15.84 -12.39
C GLY A 49 -9.67 -15.83 -12.46
N LEU A 50 -10.28 -14.73 -12.94
CA LEU A 50 -11.73 -14.64 -13.14
C LEU A 50 -12.15 -14.76 -14.60
N GLY A 51 -11.24 -14.55 -15.56
CA GLY A 51 -11.62 -14.46 -16.99
C GLY A 51 -12.53 -13.27 -17.29
N ALA A 52 -12.51 -12.23 -16.46
CA ALA A 52 -13.36 -11.06 -16.63
C ALA A 52 -12.92 -10.24 -17.85
N GLU A 53 -13.87 -9.69 -18.61
CA GLU A 53 -13.55 -8.80 -19.73
C GLU A 53 -12.86 -7.55 -19.18
N ALA A 54 -11.75 -7.17 -19.83
CA ALA A 54 -10.88 -6.06 -19.43
C ALA A 54 -11.59 -4.70 -19.19
N PHE A 55 -12.80 -4.54 -19.72
CA PHE A 55 -13.61 -3.33 -19.68
C PHE A 55 -14.88 -3.43 -18.82
N GLU A 56 -15.03 -4.48 -18.02
CA GLU A 56 -16.14 -4.53 -17.08
C GLU A 56 -15.98 -3.47 -15.98
N PHE A 57 -17.10 -2.84 -15.63
CA PHE A 57 -17.16 -1.83 -14.57
C PHE A 57 -16.51 -2.31 -13.25
N ASN A 58 -16.62 -3.60 -12.95
CA ASN A 58 -16.01 -4.23 -11.79
C ASN A 58 -14.48 -4.09 -11.76
N VAL A 59 -13.81 -4.21 -12.90
CA VAL A 59 -12.35 -4.09 -13.00
C VAL A 59 -11.92 -2.64 -12.75
N MET A 60 -12.66 -1.67 -13.30
CA MET A 60 -12.39 -0.25 -13.08
C MET A 60 -12.56 0.16 -11.61
N VAL A 61 -13.65 -0.28 -10.97
CA VAL A 61 -13.92 0.00 -9.55
C VAL A 61 -12.88 -0.67 -8.65
N ALA A 62 -12.45 -1.89 -8.99
CA ALA A 62 -11.40 -2.59 -8.24
C ALA A 62 -10.06 -1.84 -8.29
N GLN A 63 -9.65 -1.36 -9.47
CA GLN A 63 -8.44 -0.55 -9.63
C GLN A 63 -8.53 0.80 -8.91
N ALA A 64 -9.68 1.47 -8.98
CA ALA A 64 -9.92 2.72 -8.25
C ALA A 64 -9.89 2.52 -6.72
N SER A 65 -10.45 1.41 -6.25
CA SER A 65 -10.43 1.07 -4.82
C SER A 65 -9.01 0.73 -4.36
N LEU A 66 -8.26 -0.03 -5.15
CA LEU A 66 -6.88 -0.43 -4.81
C LEU A 66 -5.92 0.76 -4.79
N THR A 67 -6.07 1.69 -5.74
CA THR A 67 -5.29 2.95 -5.74
C THR A 67 -5.58 3.79 -4.52
N LEU A 68 -6.86 3.95 -4.15
CA LEU A 68 -7.25 4.69 -2.95
C LEU A 68 -6.70 4.02 -1.68
N TYR A 69 -6.70 2.69 -1.63
CA TYR A 69 -6.15 1.92 -0.52
C TYR A 69 -4.64 2.13 -0.38
N GLY A 70 -3.90 2.09 -1.49
CA GLY A 70 -2.47 2.39 -1.53
C GLY A 70 -2.15 3.81 -1.09
N LEU A 71 -2.94 4.79 -1.54
CA LEU A 71 -2.85 6.19 -1.12
C LEU A 71 -3.06 6.36 0.40
N CYS A 72 -4.10 5.74 0.96
CA CYS A 72 -4.34 5.74 2.40
C CYS A 72 -3.19 5.10 3.18
N ALA A 73 -2.68 3.95 2.74
CA ALA A 73 -1.55 3.28 3.37
C ALA A 73 -0.29 4.15 3.36
N PHE A 74 -0.01 4.83 2.25
CA PHE A 74 1.11 5.76 2.13
C PHE A 74 0.96 6.97 3.05
N ALA A 75 -0.24 7.58 3.10
CA ALA A 75 -0.54 8.70 3.99
C ALA A 75 -0.34 8.33 5.47
N ILE A 76 -0.80 7.14 5.88
CA ILE A 76 -0.59 6.62 7.24
C ILE A 76 0.90 6.41 7.53
N GLY A 77 1.64 5.76 6.62
CA GLY A 77 3.07 5.55 6.76
C GLY A 77 3.87 6.85 6.87
N TRP A 78 3.49 7.86 6.09
CA TRP A 78 4.05 9.21 6.16
C TRP A 78 3.75 9.90 7.48
N PHE A 79 2.51 9.81 7.97
CA PHE A 79 2.11 10.40 9.25
C PHE A 79 2.84 9.74 10.43
N LEU A 80 2.95 8.41 10.45
CA LEU A 80 3.76 7.67 11.42
C LEU A 80 5.23 8.09 11.37
N GLY A 81 5.79 8.27 10.17
CA GLY A 81 7.16 8.75 9.98
C GLY A 81 7.39 10.13 10.58
N ARG A 82 6.40 11.03 10.47
CA ARG A 82 6.47 12.35 11.12
C ARG A 82 6.40 12.24 12.64
N LEU A 83 5.46 11.46 13.17
CA LEU A 83 5.31 11.26 14.62
C LEU A 83 6.58 10.71 15.25
N VAL A 84 7.19 9.68 14.65
CA VAL A 84 8.44 9.07 15.16
C VAL A 84 9.59 10.07 15.14
N ARG A 85 9.69 10.92 14.12
CA ARG A 85 10.73 11.97 14.04
C ARG A 85 10.53 13.03 15.12
N GLN A 86 9.31 13.53 15.29
CA GLN A 86 8.98 14.50 16.34
C GLN A 86 9.20 13.93 17.75
N TRP A 87 8.86 12.66 17.97
CA TRP A 87 9.13 11.98 19.24
C TRP A 87 10.63 11.86 19.54
N ARG A 88 11.47 11.54 18.53
CA ARG A 88 12.93 11.52 18.71
C ARG A 88 13.48 12.90 19.05
N GLU A 89 12.94 13.95 18.42
CA GLU A 89 13.35 15.33 18.71
C GLU A 89 12.98 15.74 20.15
N SER A 90 11.76 15.42 20.62
CA SER A 90 11.35 15.72 22.00
C SER A 90 12.12 14.95 23.08
N GLN A 91 12.62 13.75 22.82
CA GLN A 91 13.42 13.01 23.80
C GLN A 91 14.83 13.59 24.00
N VAL A 92 15.39 14.29 23.01
CA VAL A 92 16.72 14.90 23.13
C VAL A 92 16.70 16.13 24.04
N ASP A 93 15.58 16.85 24.10
CA ASP A 93 15.42 18.06 24.93
C ASP A 93 15.18 17.77 26.42
N SER A 94 14.75 16.55 26.77
CA SER A 94 14.53 16.14 28.18
C SER A 94 15.80 15.61 28.88
N GLY A 95 16.93 15.51 28.17
CA GLY A 95 18.21 15.04 28.71
C GLY A 95 19.17 16.14 29.19
N GLY A 96 18.75 17.41 29.13
CA GLY A 96 19.60 18.57 29.45
C GLY A 96 18.98 19.46 30.52
N VAL A 97 18.95 18.98 31.77
CA VAL A 97 18.90 19.80 33.00
C VAL A 97 19.55 19.03 34.13
#